data_AF-A0A6N9BV68-F1
#
_entry.id   AF-A0A6N9BV68-F1
#
_cell.length_a   1.000
_cell.length_b   1.000
_cell.length_c   1.000
_cell.angle_alpha   90.00
_cell.angle_beta   90.00
_cell.angle_gamma   90.00
#
_symmetry.space_group_name_H-M   'P 1'
#
loop_
_entity.id
_entity.type
_entity.pdbx_description
1 polymer ?
#
loop_
_entity_poly.entity_id
_entity_poly.type
_entity_poly.pdbx_seq_one_letter_code
_entity_poly.pdbx_strand_id
1 'polypeptide(L)'
;MASTSIQTRAPRLAVLIDADNTSAQWAEAIFEEVATIGEASVRRIYGDFSGTLLVSWQQKLAAHAVVPHQQFAYTKGKNSSDIALVIDAMDLLHSERFDGFVLVSSDSDFTRLASRVREQGLDVFGIGRRSTPESFRKACKRFIFIENLLKAAGSEEAAHGGDRSASVREPETGEPATSPAAAAAPPAPPAAPCEPGRRAHPPPPKKTRPVLAPA
;
A
#
# COMPACT_ATOMS: atom_id res chain seq x y z
N MET A 1 32.85 13.78 31.62
CA MET A 1 32.15 13.66 30.32
C MET A 1 31.67 12.22 30.21
N ALA A 2 30.37 11.98 30.40
CA ALA A 2 29.81 10.64 30.27
C ALA A 2 29.54 10.38 28.79
N SER A 3 30.42 9.59 28.15
CA SER A 3 30.16 9.02 26.83
C SER A 3 28.97 8.08 26.95
N THR A 4 27.78 8.57 26.61
CA THR A 4 26.59 7.73 26.51
C THR A 4 26.72 6.91 25.24
N SER A 5 27.06 5.64 25.40
CA SER A 5 26.97 4.65 24.34
C SER A 5 25.53 4.59 23.85
N ILE A 6 25.27 5.12 22.66
CA ILE A 6 23.98 4.96 21.99
C ILE A 6 23.88 3.48 21.63
N GLN A 7 23.08 2.71 22.38
CA GLN A 7 22.64 1.40 21.94
C GLN A 7 21.68 1.61 20.77
N THR A 8 22.11 1.26 19.56
CA THR A 8 21.27 1.31 18.37
C THR A 8 20.24 0.19 18.46
N ARG A 9 19.03 0.52 18.94
CA ARG A 9 17.90 -0.41 18.89
C ARG A 9 17.50 -0.67 17.43
N ALA A 10 16.95 -1.86 17.14
CA ALA A 10 16.35 -2.11 15.85
C ALA A 10 15.20 -1.10 15.59
N PRO A 11 15.00 -0.64 14.34
CA PRO A 11 13.94 0.30 14.03
C PRO A 11 12.58 -0.36 14.27
N ARG A 12 11.66 0.39 14.90
CA ARG A 12 10.29 -0.07 15.17
C ARG A 12 9.43 0.18 13.96
N LEU A 13 8.85 -0.88 13.43
CA LEU A 13 8.07 -0.85 12.20
C LEU A 13 6.58 -1.06 12.48
N ALA A 14 5.75 -0.25 11.83
CA ALA A 14 4.32 -0.48 11.70
C ALA A 14 4.04 -1.22 10.39
N VAL A 15 3.63 -2.49 10.48
CA VAL A 15 3.31 -3.36 9.33
C VAL A 15 1.80 -3.32 9.10
N LEU A 16 1.41 -2.78 7.94
CA LEU A 16 0.02 -2.62 7.52
C LEU A 16 -0.21 -3.43 6.24
N ILE A 17 -1.07 -4.44 6.35
CA ILE A 17 -1.32 -5.40 5.28
C ILE A 17 -2.71 -5.17 4.69
N ASP A 18 -2.76 -5.01 3.39
CA ASP A 18 -3.99 -5.03 2.62
C ASP A 18 -4.29 -6.49 2.23
N ALA A 19 -5.33 -7.06 2.84
CA ALA A 19 -5.71 -8.46 2.66
C ALA A 19 -6.33 -8.73 1.29
N ASP A 20 -6.95 -7.72 0.68
CA ASP A 20 -7.64 -7.86 -0.60
C ASP A 20 -6.63 -7.95 -1.75
N ASN A 21 -5.49 -7.28 -1.60
CA ASN A 21 -4.39 -7.33 -2.57
C ASN A 21 -3.31 -8.38 -2.26
N THR A 22 -3.27 -8.92 -1.03
CA THR A 22 -2.21 -9.83 -0.57
C THR A 22 -2.74 -11.20 -0.16
N SER A 23 -2.21 -12.27 -0.77
CA SER A 23 -2.55 -13.64 -0.38
C SER A 23 -1.82 -14.09 0.90
N ALA A 24 -2.52 -14.85 1.76
CA ALA A 24 -2.00 -15.39 3.01
C ALA A 24 -0.77 -16.30 2.84
N GLN A 25 -0.56 -16.88 1.65
CA GLN A 25 0.60 -17.74 1.36
C GLN A 25 1.93 -16.99 1.50
N TRP A 26 1.92 -15.66 1.36
CA TRP A 26 3.11 -14.82 1.42
C TRP A 26 3.43 -14.33 2.83
N ALA A 27 2.55 -14.59 3.82
CA ALA A 27 2.66 -14.00 5.15
C ALA A 27 4.02 -14.28 5.82
N GLU A 28 4.49 -15.52 5.74
CA GLU A 28 5.76 -15.95 6.33
C GLU A 28 6.94 -15.19 5.73
N ALA A 29 7.07 -15.24 4.40
CA ALA A 29 8.13 -14.56 3.67
C ALA A 29 8.10 -13.02 3.85
N ILE A 30 6.90 -12.43 3.98
CA ILE A 30 6.74 -11.00 4.30
C ILE A 30 7.33 -10.69 5.68
N PHE A 31 6.99 -11.48 6.70
CA PHE A 31 7.47 -11.21 8.06
C PHE A 31 8.96 -11.51 8.24
N GLU A 32 9.50 -12.49 7.52
CA GLU A 32 10.94 -12.73 7.45
C GLU A 32 11.68 -11.51 6.87
N GLU A 33 11.22 -10.99 5.73
CA GLU A 33 11.81 -9.79 5.13
C GLU A 33 11.70 -8.59 6.09
N VAL A 34 10.55 -8.40 6.74
CA VAL A 34 10.37 -7.31 7.72
C VAL A 34 11.36 -7.45 8.88
N ALA A 35 11.63 -8.66 9.35
CA ALA A 35 12.60 -8.93 10.41
C ALA A 35 14.04 -8.57 10.01
N THR A 36 14.38 -8.58 8.72
CA THR A 36 15.69 -8.09 8.23
C THR A 36 15.80 -6.57 8.31
N ILE A 37 14.67 -5.85 8.28
CA ILE A 37 14.62 -4.39 8.30
C ILE A 37 14.57 -3.89 9.75
N GLY A 38 13.74 -4.52 10.59
CA GLY A 38 13.51 -4.06 11.95
C GLY A 38 12.47 -4.88 12.72
N GLU A 39 12.03 -4.33 13.84
CA GLU A 39 11.07 -4.98 14.72
C GLU A 39 9.64 -4.61 14.32
N ALA A 40 8.86 -5.60 13.85
CA ALA A 40 7.43 -5.44 13.56
C ALA A 40 6.60 -5.26 14.85
N SER A 41 6.60 -4.03 15.36
CA SER A 41 5.96 -3.61 16.62
C SER A 41 4.43 -3.56 16.52
N VAL A 42 3.90 -3.19 15.35
CA VAL A 42 2.47 -3.27 15.03
C VAL A 42 2.31 -4.10 13.78
N ARG A 43 1.34 -5.03 13.81
CA ARG A 43 1.02 -5.93 12.71
C ARG A 43 -0.49 -5.90 12.55
N ARG A 44 -0.97 -5.21 11.52
CA ARG A 44 -2.41 -5.07 11.23
C ARG A 44 -2.69 -5.52 9.82
N ILE A 45 -3.85 -6.13 9.64
CA ILE A 45 -4.34 -6.53 8.33
C ILE A 45 -5.78 -6.05 8.13
N TYR A 46 -6.06 -5.47 6.98
CA TYR A 46 -7.33 -4.80 6.68
C TYR A 46 -8.02 -5.53 5.54
N GLY A 47 -9.31 -5.81 5.71
CA GLY A 47 -10.11 -6.54 4.73
C GLY A 47 -11.46 -6.98 5.26
N ASP A 48 -12.25 -7.61 4.40
CA ASP A 48 -13.52 -8.22 4.77
C ASP A 48 -13.36 -9.73 5.06
N PHE A 49 -13.11 -10.08 6.32
CA PHE A 49 -12.95 -11.45 6.80
C PHE A 49 -14.28 -12.20 7.00
N SER A 50 -15.43 -11.59 6.66
CA SER A 50 -16.73 -12.28 6.68
C SER A 50 -16.90 -13.23 5.49
N GLY A 51 -16.16 -12.99 4.41
CA GLY A 51 -16.18 -13.80 3.19
C GLY A 51 -15.24 -15.00 3.22
N THR A 52 -15.38 -15.88 2.23
CA THR A 52 -14.53 -17.07 2.08
C THR A 52 -13.12 -16.77 1.55
N LEU A 53 -12.92 -15.61 0.93
CA LEU A 53 -11.67 -15.22 0.27
C LEU A 53 -10.49 -15.06 1.25
N LEU A 54 -10.76 -14.57 2.47
CA LEU A 54 -9.74 -14.32 3.48
C LEU A 54 -9.69 -15.41 4.58
N VAL A 55 -10.32 -16.57 4.35
CA VAL A 55 -10.29 -17.69 5.32
C VAL A 55 -8.86 -18.21 5.52
N SER A 56 -8.05 -18.22 4.47
CA SER A 56 -6.64 -18.61 4.54
C SER A 56 -5.82 -17.68 5.44
N TRP A 57 -6.20 -16.40 5.53
CA TRP A 57 -5.57 -15.46 6.45
C TRP A 57 -5.86 -15.82 7.91
N GLN A 58 -7.07 -16.27 8.24
CA GLN A 58 -7.47 -16.56 9.64
C GLN A 58 -6.49 -17.53 10.34
N GLN A 59 -5.98 -18.53 9.62
CA GLN A 59 -4.98 -19.46 10.15
C GLN A 59 -3.61 -18.81 10.40
N LYS A 60 -3.23 -17.85 9.55
CA LYS A 60 -1.94 -17.15 9.62
C LYS A 60 -1.94 -15.99 10.62
N LEU A 61 -3.10 -15.43 10.96
CA LEU A 61 -3.21 -14.31 11.91
C LEU A 61 -2.59 -14.64 13.26
N ALA A 62 -2.98 -15.78 13.86
CA ALA A 62 -2.48 -16.20 15.16
C ALA A 62 -0.98 -16.54 15.11
N ALA A 63 -0.53 -17.21 14.04
CA ALA A 63 0.86 -17.63 13.87
C ALA A 63 1.83 -16.44 13.82
N HIS A 64 1.42 -15.32 13.22
CA HIS A 64 2.27 -14.13 13.06
C HIS A 64 1.87 -12.96 13.97
N ALA A 65 0.98 -13.19 14.95
CA ALA A 65 0.45 -12.16 15.85
C ALA A 65 -0.11 -10.92 15.10
N VAL A 66 -0.84 -11.17 14.00
CA VAL A 66 -1.44 -10.12 13.18
C VAL A 66 -2.86 -9.84 13.67
N VAL A 67 -3.15 -8.57 13.94
CA VAL A 67 -4.47 -8.13 14.38
C VAL A 67 -5.34 -7.86 13.15
N PRO A 68 -6.48 -8.55 12.98
CA PRO A 68 -7.41 -8.27 11.89
C PRO A 68 -8.26 -7.02 12.17
N HIS A 69 -8.34 -6.15 11.18
CA HIS A 69 -9.19 -4.97 11.14
C HIS A 69 -10.31 -5.22 10.12
N GLN A 70 -11.41 -5.80 10.60
CA GLN A 70 -12.58 -6.15 9.80
C GLN A 70 -13.27 -4.90 9.25
N GLN A 71 -13.43 -4.82 7.93
CA GLN A 71 -14.24 -3.81 7.26
C GLN A 71 -15.30 -4.49 6.39
N PHE A 72 -16.58 -4.27 6.70
CA PHE A 72 -17.67 -4.85 5.93
C PHE A 72 -17.82 -4.14 4.58
N ALA A 73 -17.71 -4.88 3.49
CA ALA A 73 -17.97 -4.35 2.16
C ALA A 73 -19.48 -4.29 1.90
N TYR A 74 -20.14 -3.20 2.30
CA TYR A 74 -21.57 -2.98 2.05
C TYR A 74 -21.93 -2.88 0.55
N THR A 75 -20.92 -2.69 -0.30
CA THR A 75 -21.06 -2.67 -1.76
C THR A 75 -19.76 -3.17 -2.37
N LYS A 76 -19.84 -4.12 -3.31
CA LYS A 76 -18.66 -4.67 -3.97
C LYS A 76 -17.86 -3.57 -4.68
N GLY A 77 -16.54 -3.61 -4.54
CA GLY A 77 -15.62 -2.67 -5.20
C GLY A 77 -15.50 -1.30 -4.52
N LYS A 78 -15.99 -1.14 -3.29
CA LYS A 78 -15.70 0.05 -2.48
C LYS A 78 -14.39 -0.09 -1.74
N ASN A 79 -13.69 1.02 -1.62
CA ASN A 79 -12.44 1.12 -0.92
C ASN A 79 -12.62 1.30 0.61
N SER A 80 -13.34 0.37 1.28
CA SER A 80 -13.54 0.49 2.74
C SER A 80 -12.32 0.04 3.54
N SER A 81 -11.66 -1.02 3.11
CA SER A 81 -10.46 -1.57 3.73
C SER A 81 -9.28 -0.60 3.59
N ASP A 82 -9.02 -0.03 2.41
CA ASP A 82 -7.86 0.87 2.26
C ASP A 82 -8.08 2.20 2.96
N ILE A 83 -9.31 2.74 3.01
CA ILE A 83 -9.61 3.92 3.82
C ILE A 83 -9.31 3.64 5.31
N ALA A 84 -9.74 2.50 5.84
CA ALA A 84 -9.44 2.12 7.22
C ALA A 84 -7.93 1.97 7.46
N LEU A 85 -7.21 1.36 6.52
CA LEU A 85 -5.75 1.23 6.56
C LEU A 85 -5.08 2.61 6.61
N VAL A 86 -5.49 3.53 5.74
CA VAL A 86 -4.94 4.88 5.66
C VAL A 86 -5.20 5.66 6.95
N ILE A 87 -6.42 5.58 7.52
CA ILE A 87 -6.75 6.23 8.80
C ILE A 87 -5.82 5.73 9.90
N ASP A 88 -5.73 4.41 10.07
CA ASP A 88 -4.88 3.81 11.09
C ASP A 88 -3.39 4.13 10.87
N ALA A 89 -2.93 4.17 9.61
CA ALA A 89 -1.58 4.55 9.27
C ALA A 89 -1.26 5.97 9.73
N MET A 90 -2.19 6.92 9.53
CA MET A 90 -2.03 8.30 10.00
C MET A 90 -2.06 8.38 11.52
N ASP A 91 -2.91 7.64 12.21
CA ASP A 91 -2.94 7.61 13.68
C ASP A 91 -1.62 7.07 14.26
N LEU A 92 -1.08 6.01 13.65
CA LEU A 92 0.22 5.46 14.02
C LEU A 92 1.36 6.45 13.72
N LEU A 93 1.27 7.18 12.60
CA LEU A 93 2.26 8.18 12.19
C LEU A 93 2.36 9.31 13.23
N HIS A 94 1.21 9.84 13.65
CA HIS A 94 1.15 10.91 14.65
C HIS A 94 1.34 10.44 16.10
N SER A 95 1.44 9.12 16.33
CA SER A 95 1.81 8.60 17.65
C SER A 95 3.30 8.80 17.97
N GLU A 96 4.15 9.03 16.96
CA GLU A 96 5.61 9.21 17.09
C GLU A 96 6.34 8.03 17.76
N ARG A 97 5.74 6.83 17.70
CA ARG A 97 6.28 5.60 18.32
C ARG A 97 7.11 4.71 17.39
N PHE A 98 7.04 4.97 16.09
CA PHE A 98 7.59 4.12 15.04
C PHE A 98 8.66 4.85 14.24
N ASP A 99 9.69 4.11 13.86
CA ASP A 99 10.82 4.61 13.06
C ASP A 99 10.56 4.39 11.55
N GLY A 100 9.58 3.56 11.20
CA GLY A 100 9.15 3.34 9.81
C GLY A 100 7.86 2.56 9.64
N PHE A 101 7.41 2.51 8.39
CA PHE A 101 6.17 1.86 7.96
C PHE A 101 6.46 0.82 6.89
N VAL A 102 5.75 -0.30 6.95
CA VAL A 102 5.74 -1.33 5.91
C VAL A 102 4.31 -1.43 5.37
N LEU A 103 4.13 -1.03 4.11
CA LEU A 103 2.86 -1.12 3.41
C LEU A 103 2.89 -2.35 2.50
N VAL A 104 2.05 -3.34 2.82
CA VAL A 104 1.95 -4.57 2.04
C VAL A 104 0.70 -4.49 1.15
N SER A 105 0.88 -3.99 -0.07
CA SER A 105 -0.15 -3.91 -1.10
C SER A 105 0.47 -3.77 -2.49
N SER A 106 -0.34 -4.03 -3.53
CA SER A 106 0.00 -3.77 -4.93
C SER A 106 -0.85 -2.66 -5.55
N ASP A 107 -1.67 -1.95 -4.76
CA ASP A 107 -2.50 -0.83 -5.22
C ASP A 107 -1.71 0.49 -5.26
N SER A 108 -1.95 1.31 -6.29
CA SER A 108 -1.41 2.65 -6.41
C SER A 108 -2.07 3.68 -5.48
N ASP A 109 -3.24 3.41 -4.93
CA ASP A 109 -3.95 4.36 -4.06
C ASP A 109 -3.14 4.72 -2.80
N PHE A 110 -2.26 3.82 -2.35
CA PHE A 110 -1.33 4.05 -1.24
C PHE A 110 -0.14 4.98 -1.55
N THR A 111 0.02 5.42 -2.81
CA THR A 111 1.13 6.31 -3.21
C THR A 111 1.17 7.58 -2.36
N ARG A 112 0.01 8.21 -2.13
CA ARG A 112 -0.07 9.44 -1.32
C ARG A 112 0.26 9.19 0.16
N LEU A 113 -0.17 8.06 0.71
CA LEU A 113 0.19 7.66 2.07
C LEU A 113 1.71 7.49 2.22
N ALA A 114 2.35 6.78 1.28
CA ALA A 114 3.80 6.59 1.30
C ALA A 114 4.57 7.92 1.23
N SER A 115 4.17 8.83 0.33
CA SER A 115 4.77 10.17 0.28
C SER A 115 4.58 10.94 1.59
N ARG A 116 3.39 10.89 2.20
CA ARG A 116 3.07 11.59 3.44
C ARG A 116 3.88 11.09 4.64
N VAL A 117 4.17 9.79 4.71
CA VAL A 117 5.06 9.20 5.74
C VAL A 117 6.49 9.71 5.55
N ARG A 118 6.99 9.75 4.31
CA ARG A 118 8.32 10.28 4.01
C ARG A 118 8.46 11.77 4.30
N GLU A 119 7.40 12.54 4.07
CA GLU A 119 7.35 13.97 4.44
C GLU A 119 7.49 14.19 5.95
N GLN A 120 7.24 13.19 6.81
CA GLN A 120 7.55 13.25 8.24
C GLN A 120 8.97 12.81 8.59
N GLY A 121 9.78 12.44 7.60
CA GLY A 121 11.14 11.93 7.80
C GLY A 121 11.20 10.48 8.26
N LEU A 122 10.09 9.73 8.20
CA LEU A 122 10.09 8.29 8.50
C LEU A 122 10.33 7.46 7.23
N ASP A 123 10.92 6.29 7.43
CA ASP A 123 11.11 5.34 6.35
C ASP A 123 9.80 4.64 5.99
N VAL A 124 9.52 4.51 4.69
CA VAL A 124 8.39 3.71 4.20
C VAL A 124 8.87 2.66 3.22
N PHE A 125 8.55 1.41 3.52
CA PHE A 125 8.87 0.23 2.73
C PHE A 125 7.58 -0.28 2.08
N GLY A 126 7.63 -0.54 0.78
CA GLY A 126 6.53 -1.18 0.06
C GLY A 126 6.83 -2.65 -0.16
N ILE A 127 5.85 -3.52 0.04
CA ILE A 127 5.92 -4.94 -0.33
C ILE A 127 4.72 -5.25 -1.23
N GLY A 128 4.99 -5.70 -2.45
CA GLY A 128 3.92 -5.98 -3.41
C GLY A 128 4.38 -6.79 -4.60
N ARG A 129 3.48 -7.03 -5.55
CA ARG A 129 3.75 -7.82 -6.76
C ARG A 129 4.58 -7.01 -7.75
N ARG A 130 5.20 -7.69 -8.71
CA ARG A 130 5.92 -7.04 -9.82
C ARG A 130 5.03 -6.15 -10.70
N SER A 131 3.73 -6.45 -10.76
CA SER A 131 2.73 -5.66 -11.49
C SER A 131 2.39 -4.32 -10.83
N THR A 132 2.90 -4.05 -9.62
CA THR A 132 2.62 -2.82 -8.89
C THR A 132 3.05 -1.58 -9.68
N PRO A 133 2.18 -0.55 -9.81
CA PRO A 133 2.51 0.67 -10.54
C PRO A 133 3.80 1.35 -10.07
N GLU A 134 4.52 1.97 -11.01
CA GLU A 134 5.81 2.63 -10.71
C GLU A 134 5.66 3.82 -9.74
N SER A 135 4.51 4.48 -9.75
CA SER A 135 4.18 5.59 -8.84
C SER A 135 4.32 5.19 -7.37
N PHE A 136 3.69 4.07 -6.98
CA PHE A 136 3.77 3.58 -5.60
C PHE A 136 5.16 3.09 -5.24
N ARG A 137 5.84 2.40 -6.17
CA ARG A 137 7.22 1.92 -5.98
C ARG A 137 8.20 3.07 -5.71
N LYS A 138 8.11 4.15 -6.48
CA LYS A 138 8.96 5.36 -6.32
C LYS A 138 8.59 6.21 -5.09
N ALA A 139 7.35 6.12 -4.63
CA ALA A 139 6.95 6.75 -3.39
C ALA A 139 7.60 6.08 -2.18
N CYS A 140 7.94 4.80 -2.25
CA CYS A 140 8.63 4.08 -1.19
C CYS A 140 10.15 4.37 -1.16
N LYS A 141 10.77 4.23 0.02
CA LYS A 141 12.24 4.25 0.15
C LYS A 141 12.87 3.02 -0.51
N ARG A 142 12.27 1.86 -0.26
CA ARG A 142 12.61 0.59 -0.89
C ARG A 142 11.31 -0.15 -1.17
N PHE A 143 11.21 -0.75 -2.36
CA PHE A 143 10.09 -1.58 -2.75
C PHE A 143 10.57 -3.02 -2.94
N ILE A 144 9.96 -3.95 -2.22
CA ILE A 144 10.31 -5.35 -2.21
C ILE A 144 9.25 -6.14 -2.98
N PHE A 145 9.71 -6.94 -3.92
CA PHE A 145 8.83 -7.79 -4.72
C PHE A 145 8.56 -9.10 -3.98
N ILE A 146 7.29 -9.38 -3.74
CA ILE A 146 6.84 -10.62 -3.07
C ILE A 146 7.39 -11.87 -3.78
N GLU A 147 7.52 -11.84 -5.11
CA GLU A 147 8.03 -12.96 -5.90
C GLU A 147 9.52 -13.23 -5.67
N ASN A 148 10.29 -12.26 -5.18
CA ASN A 148 11.70 -12.46 -4.84
C ASN A 148 11.86 -13.12 -3.47
N LEU A 149 10.89 -12.98 -2.57
CA LEU A 149 10.94 -13.52 -1.21
C LEU A 149 10.87 -15.06 -1.20
N LEU A 150 10.03 -15.66 -2.05
CA LEU A 150 9.98 -17.12 -2.21
C LEU A 150 11.28 -17.72 -2.78
N LYS A 151 12.00 -16.96 -3.60
CA LYS A 151 13.25 -17.46 -4.20
C LYS A 151 14.39 -17.45 -3.18
N ALA A 152 14.43 -16.45 -2.31
CA ALA A 152 15.41 -16.37 -1.23
C ALA A 152 15.27 -17.57 -0.28
N ALA A 153 14.05 -17.88 0.17
CA ALA A 153 13.77 -19.02 1.06
C ALA A 153 14.15 -20.40 0.49
N GLY A 154 14.27 -20.54 -0.84
CA GLY A 154 14.73 -21.76 -1.51
C GLY A 154 16.21 -21.80 -1.88
N SER A 155 16.97 -20.74 -1.59
CA SER A 155 18.37 -20.57 -2.03
C SER A 155 19.40 -20.48 -0.91
N GLU A 156 18.96 -20.38 0.35
CA GLU A 156 19.88 -20.24 1.49
C GLU A 156 20.59 -21.53 1.91
N GLU A 157 20.26 -22.70 1.33
CA GLU A 157 21.03 -23.95 1.54
C GLU A 157 22.29 -24.07 0.67
N ALA A 158 22.60 -23.10 -0.21
CA ALA A 158 23.70 -23.26 -1.16
C ALA A 158 24.47 -21.96 -1.49
N ALA A 159 24.89 -21.15 -0.51
CA ALA A 159 25.95 -20.15 -0.75
C ALA A 159 26.58 -19.59 0.53
N HIS A 160 27.36 -20.40 1.24
CA HIS A 160 28.42 -19.89 2.12
C HIS A 160 29.77 -20.37 1.59
N GLY A 161 30.47 -19.49 0.86
CA GLY A 161 31.85 -19.72 0.45
C GLY A 161 32.27 -18.87 -0.76
N GLY A 162 33.23 -17.97 -0.58
CA GLY A 162 34.02 -17.45 -1.71
C GLY A 162 34.31 -15.95 -1.70
N ASP A 163 35.34 -15.60 -0.96
CA ASP A 163 36.09 -14.35 -0.87
C ASP A 163 36.68 -13.79 -2.20
N ARG A 164 36.85 -12.45 -2.24
CA ARG A 164 37.83 -11.59 -2.95
C ARG A 164 37.81 -11.33 -4.48
N SER A 165 37.57 -10.04 -4.80
CA SER A 165 38.44 -9.08 -5.54
C SER A 165 38.77 -9.20 -7.05
N ALA A 166 38.87 -8.01 -7.66
CA ALA A 166 39.42 -7.59 -8.97
C ALA A 166 38.47 -7.74 -10.19
N SER A 167 37.94 -6.65 -10.76
CA SER A 167 38.54 -5.59 -11.59
C SER A 167 38.81 -6.00 -13.05
N VAL A 168 38.35 -5.11 -13.96
CA VAL A 168 38.75 -4.90 -15.37
C VAL A 168 37.98 -5.66 -16.46
N ARG A 169 37.12 -4.96 -17.24
CA ARG A 169 37.35 -4.43 -18.62
C ARG A 169 36.05 -4.31 -19.44
N GLU A 170 35.84 -3.15 -20.05
CA GLU A 170 34.97 -2.92 -21.22
C GLU A 170 35.40 -3.77 -22.43
N PRO A 171 34.50 -3.97 -23.41
CA PRO A 171 34.77 -3.33 -24.69
C PRO A 171 33.54 -2.69 -25.36
N GLU A 172 33.84 -1.73 -26.22
CA GLU A 172 32.94 -0.91 -27.01
C GLU A 172 32.41 -1.59 -28.31
N THR A 173 31.42 -0.90 -28.88
CA THR A 173 31.02 -0.77 -30.29
C THR A 173 30.11 -1.82 -30.95
N GLY A 174 29.01 -1.28 -31.50
CA GLY A 174 28.05 -1.96 -32.35
C GLY A 174 26.82 -1.08 -32.62
N GLU A 175 27.01 0.07 -33.27
CA GLU A 175 25.95 0.83 -33.95
C GLU A 175 25.40 0.02 -35.15
N PRO A 176 24.16 0.25 -35.67
CA PRO A 176 23.87 1.53 -36.31
C PRO A 176 22.42 2.06 -36.31
N ALA A 177 22.36 3.35 -36.65
CA ALA A 177 21.44 3.99 -37.60
C ALA A 177 20.03 4.45 -37.17
N THR A 178 19.92 5.79 -37.18
CA THR A 178 18.89 6.62 -37.83
C THR A 178 17.61 6.98 -37.06
N SER A 179 17.59 8.25 -36.62
CA SER A 179 16.40 9.09 -36.49
C SER A 179 16.30 9.97 -37.75
N PRO A 180 15.10 10.45 -38.14
CA PRO A 180 14.70 11.73 -37.58
C PRO A 180 13.25 11.77 -37.09
N ALA A 181 13.08 12.55 -36.02
CA ALA A 181 11.82 13.04 -35.48
C ALA A 181 11.14 14.05 -36.42
N ALA A 182 9.80 14.07 -36.41
CA ALA A 182 9.02 15.31 -36.29
C ALA A 182 7.49 15.05 -36.20
N ALA A 183 6.91 15.56 -35.10
CA ALA A 183 5.62 16.23 -35.01
C ALA A 183 4.31 15.49 -35.36
N ALA A 184 3.52 15.19 -34.32
CA ALA A 184 2.06 15.41 -34.34
C ALA A 184 1.51 15.57 -32.91
N ALA A 185 0.80 16.67 -32.69
CA ALA A 185 0.13 17.05 -31.44
C ALA A 185 -1.04 16.10 -31.09
N PRO A 186 -1.46 16.00 -29.81
CA PRO A 186 -2.59 15.17 -29.42
C PRO A 186 -3.93 15.78 -29.86
N PRO A 187 -4.92 14.97 -30.31
CA PRO A 187 -6.26 15.46 -30.60
C PRO A 187 -7.04 15.79 -29.30
N ALA A 188 -7.85 16.83 -29.39
CA ALA A 188 -8.74 17.34 -28.34
C ALA A 188 -9.81 16.31 -27.89
N PRO A 189 -10.33 16.42 -26.65
CA PRO A 189 -11.32 15.48 -26.12
C PRO A 189 -12.71 15.67 -26.77
N PRO A 190 -13.49 14.58 -26.97
CA PRO A 190 -14.86 14.68 -27.43
C PRO A 190 -15.80 15.24 -26.34
N ALA A 191 -16.74 16.07 -26.78
CA ALA A 191 -17.76 16.73 -25.98
C ALA A 191 -18.71 15.74 -25.29
N ALA A 192 -19.08 16.08 -24.06
CA ALA A 192 -20.09 15.39 -23.26
C ALA A 192 -21.50 15.51 -23.88
N PRO A 193 -22.31 14.44 -23.82
CA PRO A 193 -23.76 14.55 -23.79
C PRO A 193 -24.31 14.33 -22.36
N CYS A 194 -25.21 15.24 -21.99
CA CYS A 194 -26.16 15.28 -20.88
C CYS A 194 -26.29 14.09 -19.92
N GLU A 195 -26.25 14.44 -18.63
CA GLU A 195 -26.75 13.65 -17.51
C GLU A 195 -28.28 13.37 -17.57
N PRO A 196 -28.75 12.37 -16.80
CA PRO A 196 -30.01 11.65 -17.02
C PRO A 196 -31.27 12.37 -16.54
N GLY A 197 -32.39 11.98 -17.14
CA GLY A 197 -33.74 12.47 -16.81
C GLY A 197 -34.06 12.43 -15.31
N ARG A 198 -34.19 13.62 -14.71
CA ARG A 198 -34.90 13.80 -13.45
C ARG A 198 -36.38 13.53 -13.67
N ARG A 199 -36.91 12.47 -13.06
CA ARG A 199 -38.35 12.39 -12.78
C ARG A 199 -38.74 13.58 -11.91
N ALA A 200 -39.68 14.39 -12.39
CA ALA A 200 -40.27 15.46 -11.61
C ALA A 200 -40.99 14.87 -10.38
N HIS A 201 -40.60 15.32 -9.18
CA HIS A 201 -41.43 15.16 -7.99
C HIS A 201 -42.72 15.99 -8.17
N PRO A 202 -43.90 15.48 -7.78
CA PRO A 202 -45.11 16.27 -7.78
C PRO A 202 -45.00 17.43 -6.76
N PRO A 203 -45.64 18.58 -7.01
CA PRO A 203 -45.57 19.72 -6.11
C PRO A 203 -46.22 19.39 -4.75
N PRO A 204 -45.74 19.98 -3.64
CA PRO A 204 -46.36 19.79 -2.33
C PRO A 204 -47.78 20.40 -2.29
N PRO A 205 -48.69 19.85 -1.48
CA PRO A 205 -50.04 20.38 -1.35
C PRO A 205 -50.02 21.80 -0.75
N LYS A 206 -50.83 22.70 -1.32
CA LYS A 206 -51.01 24.07 -0.84
C LYS A 206 -51.54 24.03 0.59
N LYS A 207 -50.80 24.58 1.55
CA LYS A 207 -51.29 24.81 2.92
C LYS A 207 -52.44 25.82 2.87
N THR A 208 -53.66 25.35 3.09
CA THR A 208 -54.81 26.21 3.43
C THR A 208 -54.50 26.90 4.76
N ARG A 209 -54.44 28.25 4.76
CA ARG A 209 -54.41 29.03 6.00
C ARG A 209 -55.73 28.80 6.75
N PRO A 210 -55.71 28.57 8.07
CA PRO A 210 -56.94 28.55 8.84
C PRO A 210 -57.54 29.95 8.82
N VAL A 211 -58.83 30.04 8.47
CA VAL A 211 -59.64 31.24 8.65
C VAL A 211 -59.85 31.41 10.14
N LEU A 212 -59.30 32.49 10.69
CA LEU A 212 -59.57 32.92 12.06
C LEU A 212 -61.03 33.40 12.10
N ALA A 213 -61.87 32.73 12.89
CA ALA A 213 -63.22 33.20 13.18
C ALA A 213 -63.15 34.45 14.07
N PRO A 214 -63.96 35.50 13.83
CA PRO A 214 -64.09 36.60 14.76
C PRO A 214 -64.90 36.19 16.00
N ALA A 215 -64.64 36.90 17.09
CA ALA A 215 -65.08 36.67 18.47
C ALA A 215 -66.59 36.51 18.68
#